data_AF-A0A3M1Z647-F1
#
_entry.id   AF-A0A3M1Z647-F1
#
_cell.length_a   1.000
_cell.length_b   1.000
_cell.length_c   1.000
_cell.angle_alpha   90.00
_cell.angle_beta   90.00
_cell.angle_gamma   90.00
#
_symmetry.space_group_name_H-M   'P 1'
#
loop_
_entity.id
_entity.type
_entity.pdbx_description
1 polymer ?
#
loop_
_entity_poly.entity_id
_entity_poly.type
_entity_poly.pdbx_seq_one_letter_code
_entity_poly.pdbx_strand_id
1 'polypeptide(L)' 'MMRLHYIANIRLPTEKAHGLQIMQNCEAFANTGCEVTLWIPRRTNTAAMRRIQDIYAHYGVAHNFNIRRLPTI' A
#
# COMPACT_ATOMS: atom_id res chain seq x y z
N MET A 1 6.03 0.92 21.39
CA MET A 1 5.57 0.56 20.04
C MET A 1 5.77 1.76 19.13
N MET A 2 6.52 1.65 18.03
CA MET A 2 6.75 2.76 17.09
C MET A 2 5.62 2.80 16.05
N ARG A 3 5.10 3.99 15.72
CA ARG A 3 4.08 4.18 14.69
C ARG A 3 4.72 4.79 13.45
N LEU A 4 4.56 4.16 12.30
CA LEU A 4 5.13 4.61 11.03
C LEU A 4 4.02 4.96 10.04
N HIS A 5 3.95 6.23 9.65
CA HIS A 5 3.10 6.67 8.55
C HIS A 5 3.93 6.74 7.27
N TYR A 6 3.75 5.75 6.40
CA TYR A 6 4.39 5.70 5.09
C TYR A 6 3.52 6.48 4.10
N ILE A 7 3.97 7.63 3.61
CA ILE A 7 3.19 8.46 2.69
C ILE A 7 3.72 8.29 1.28
N ALA A 8 2.85 7.91 0.34
CA ALA A 8 3.22 7.77 -1.06
C ALA A 8 2.13 8.37 -1.97
N ASN A 9 2.52 9.32 -2.81
CA ASN A 9 1.63 9.90 -3.83
C ASN A 9 1.54 8.98 -5.07
N ILE A 10 0.89 7.83 -4.90
CA ILE A 10 0.77 6.81 -5.94
C ILE A 10 -0.69 6.41 -6.20
N ARG A 11 -0.92 5.82 -7.37
CA ARG A 11 -2.13 5.02 -7.62
C ARG A 11 -1.81 3.59 -7.21
N LEU A 12 -2.61 3.01 -6.34
CA LEU A 12 -2.44 1.62 -5.86
C LEU A 12 -3.75 0.85 -6.08
N PRO A 13 -3.73 -0.35 -6.69
CA PRO A 13 -2.55 -1.03 -7.26
C PRO A 13 -2.04 -0.35 -8.54
N THR A 14 -0.86 -0.73 -8.99
CA THR A 14 -0.19 -0.19 -10.18
C THR A 14 0.67 -1.28 -10.80
N GLU A 15 0.74 -1.27 -12.13
CA GLU A 15 1.58 -2.16 -12.97
C GLU A 15 3.07 -1.78 -12.88
N LYS A 16 3.40 -0.67 -12.22
CA LYS A 16 4.76 -0.15 -12.11
C LYS A 16 5.49 -0.72 -10.89
N ALA A 17 6.79 -0.94 -11.05
CA ALA A 17 7.66 -1.55 -10.04
C ALA A 17 7.65 -0.83 -8.67
N HIS A 18 7.44 0.49 -8.63
CA HIS A 18 7.39 1.22 -7.36
C HIS A 18 6.24 0.77 -6.44
N GLY A 19 5.15 0.24 -6.98
CA GLY A 19 4.06 -0.31 -6.15
C GLY A 19 4.53 -1.49 -5.31
N LEU A 20 5.28 -2.40 -5.93
CA LEU A 20 5.86 -3.57 -5.26
C LEU A 20 6.84 -3.15 -4.16
N GLN A 21 7.76 -2.25 -4.48
CA GLN A 21 8.74 -1.74 -3.52
C GLN A 21 8.07 -1.10 -2.29
N ILE A 22 7.04 -0.27 -2.50
CA ILE A 22 6.33 0.40 -1.40
C ILE A 22 5.65 -0.63 -0.48
N MET A 23 5.00 -1.65 -1.06
CA MET A 23 4.32 -2.69 -0.29
C MET A 23 5.30 -3.56 0.50
N GLN A 24 6.41 -3.98 -0.12
CA GLN A 24 7.47 -4.73 0.56
C GLN A 24 8.15 -3.95 1.69
N ASN A 25 8.36 -2.64 1.50
CA ASN A 25 8.87 -1.78 2.57
C ASN A 25 7.91 -1.74 3.76
N CYS A 26 6.60 -1.57 3.51
CA CYS A 26 5.60 -1.54 4.57
C CYS A 26 5.58 -2.86 5.36
N GLU A 27 5.65 -4.00 4.67
CA GLU A 27 5.76 -5.32 5.30
C GLU A 27 7.03 -5.45 6.13
N ALA A 28 8.19 -5.07 5.57
CA ALA A 28 9.48 -5.14 6.26
C ALA A 28 9.49 -4.31 7.55
N PHE A 29 8.93 -3.10 7.52
CA PHE A 29 8.79 -2.27 8.72
C PHE A 29 7.78 -2.85 9.72
N ALA A 30 6.68 -3.44 9.25
CA ALA A 30 5.73 -4.09 10.16
C ALA A 30 6.37 -5.32 10.84
N ASN A 31 7.21 -6.07 10.14
CA ASN A 31 7.96 -7.21 10.68
C ASN A 31 8.96 -6.82 11.78
N THR A 32 9.38 -5.55 11.88
CA THR A 32 10.20 -5.07 13.00
C THR A 32 9.38 -4.68 14.24
N GLY A 33 8.06 -4.88 14.21
CA GLY A 33 7.15 -4.52 15.29
C GLY A 33 6.64 -3.07 15.22
N CYS A 34 6.79 -2.39 14.08
CA CYS A 34 6.19 -1.07 13.88
C CYS A 34 4.70 -1.19 13.54
N GLU A 35 3.88 -0.28 14.08
CA GLU A 35 2.50 -0.08 13.61
C GLU A 35 2.55 0.75 12.31
N VAL A 36 2.56 0.08 11.16
CA VAL A 36 2.69 0.72 9.86
C VAL A 36 1.33 1.04 9.26
N THR A 37 1.17 2.26 8.77
CA THR A 37 0.05 2.66 7.91
C THR A 37 0.57 3.34 6.65
N LEU A 38 0.28 2.74 5.50
CA LEU A 38 0.51 3.31 4.18
C LEU A 38 -0.63 4.29 3.85
N TRP A 39 -0.31 5.57 3.72
CA TRP A 39 -1.22 6.62 3.30
C TRP A 39 -1.01 6.95 1.82
N ILE A 40 -2.08 6.80 1.05
CA ILE A 40 -2.10 7.05 -0.39
C ILE A 40 -3.30 7.90 -0.79
N PRO A 41 -3.26 8.62 -1.91
CA PRO A 41 -4.43 9.34 -2.42
C PRO A 41 -5.50 8.36 -2.96
N ARG A 42 -6.78 8.72 -2.80
CA ARG A 42 -7.92 8.01 -3.39
C ARG A 42 -8.10 8.43 -4.84
N ARG A 43 -7.33 7.80 -5.72
CA ARG A 43 -7.38 8.05 -7.18
C ARG A 43 -8.12 6.95 -7.92
N THR A 44 -8.90 7.32 -8.93
CA THR A 44 -9.50 6.39 -9.88
C THR A 44 -8.41 5.62 -10.63
N ASN A 45 -8.64 4.33 -10.83
CA ASN A 45 -7.70 3.42 -11.46
C ASN A 45 -8.27 2.79 -12.74
N THR A 46 -7.42 2.14 -13.53
CA THR A 46 -7.83 1.42 -14.75
C THR A 46 -8.80 0.29 -14.40
N ALA A 47 -9.59 -0.15 -15.38
CA ALA A 47 -10.54 -1.25 -15.17
C ALA A 47 -9.83 -2.55 -14.74
N ALA A 48 -8.65 -2.83 -15.31
CA ALA A 48 -7.83 -3.99 -14.94
C ALA A 48 -7.41 -3.93 -13.46
N MET A 49 -6.85 -2.79 -13.02
CA MET A 49 -6.41 -2.61 -11.64
C MET A 49 -7.56 -2.64 -10.63
N ARG A 50 -8.76 -2.19 -11.01
CA ARG A 50 -9.96 -2.22 -10.15
C ARG A 50 -10.50 -3.62 -9.90
N ARG A 51 -10.14 -4.62 -10.71
CA ARG A 51 -10.56 -6.01 -10.50
C ARG A 51 -9.75 -6.72 -9.41
N ILE A 52 -8.64 -6.14 -8.97
CA ILE A 52 -7.82 -6.68 -7.88
C ILE A 52 -8.59 -6.49 -6.57
N GLN A 53 -9.04 -7.61 -5.99
CA GLN A 53 -9.78 -7.61 -4.72
C GLN A 53 -8.84 -7.63 -3.52
N ASP A 54 -7.79 -8.46 -3.58
CA ASP A 54 -6.77 -8.55 -2.54
C ASP A 54 -5.48 -7.90 -3.01
N ILE A 55 -5.15 -6.77 -2.40
CA ILE A 55 -3.97 -5.99 -2.73
C ILE A 55 -2.70 -6.55 -2.10
N TYR A 56 -2.80 -7.24 -0.96
CA TYR A 56 -1.66 -7.84 -0.28
C TYR A 56 -1.21 -9.08 -1.06
N ALA A 57 -2.16 -9.94 -1.46
CA ALA A 57 -1.90 -11.09 -2.32
C ALA A 57 -1.37 -10.67 -3.70
N HIS A 58 -1.91 -9.60 -4.30
CA HIS A 58 -1.43 -9.08 -5.58
C HIS A 58 0.06 -8.70 -5.56
N TYR A 59 0.54 -8.13 -4.44
CA TYR A 59 1.94 -7.76 -4.24
C TYR A 59 2.78 -8.84 -3.55
N GLY A 60 2.19 -9.98 -3.18
CA GLY A 60 2.88 -11.08 -2.52
C GLY A 60 3.44 -10.72 -1.13
N VAL A 61 2.75 -9.85 -0.38
CA VAL A 61 3.16 -9.41 0.96
C VAL A 61 2.15 -9.85 2.03
N ALA A 62 2.62 -9.99 3.26
CA ALA A 62 1.79 -10.29 4.43
C ALA A 62 0.82 -9.13 4.75
N HIS A 63 -0.34 -9.49 5.28
CA HIS A 63 -1.34 -8.53 5.76
C HIS A 63 -1.03 -8.10 7.22
N ASN A 64 0.13 -7.47 7.43
CA ASN A 64 0.62 -7.03 8.75
C ASN A 64 0.72 -5.49 8.88
N PHE A 65 0.33 -4.73 7.85
CA PHE A 65 0.27 -3.27 7.86
C PHE A 65 -1.07 -2.77 7.30
N ASN A 66 -1.44 -1.54 7.63
CA ASN A 66 -2.69 -0.92 7.19
C ASN A 66 -2.50 -0.05 5.94
N ILE A 67 -3.55 0.07 5.13
CA ILE A 67 -3.59 1.02 4.00
C ILE A 67 -4.74 2.01 4.21
N ARG A 68 -4.46 3.31 4.14
CA ARG A 68 -5.45 4.39 4.22
C ARG A 68 -5.44 5.22 2.96
N ARG A 69 -6.65 5.46 2.42
CA ARG A 69 -6.86 6.27 1.22
C ARG A 69 -7.39 7.65 1.60
N LEU A 70 -6.65 8.70 1.27
CA LEU A 70 -7.00 10.10 1.49
C LEU A 70 -7.90 10.64 0.37
N PRO A 71 -8.97 11.38 0.66
CA PRO A 71 -9.70 12.13 -0.36
C PRO A 71 -8.75 13.08 -1.12
N THR A 72 -8.91 13.17 -2.44
CA THR A 72 -8.14 14.08 -3.29
C THR A 72 -9.06 14.74 -4.30
N ILE A 73 -8.73 15.99 -4.65
CA ILE A 73 -9.37 16.76 -5.73
C ILE A 73 -8.83 16.29 -7.07
#